data_AF-A0A1A9VM60-F1
#
_entry.id   AF-A0A1A9VM60-F1
#
_cell.length_a   1.000
_cell.length_b   1.000
_cell.length_c   1.000
_cell.angle_alpha   90.00
_cell.angle_beta   90.00
_cell.angle_gamma   90.00
#
_symmetry.space_group_name_H-M   'P 1'
#
loop_
_entity.id
_entity.type
_entity.pdbx_description
1 polymer ?
#
loop_
_entity_poly.entity_id
_entity_poly.type
_entity_poly.pdbx_seq_one_letter_code
_entity_poly.pdbx_strand_id
1 'polypeptide(L)'
;MIAQKYVCIFILHRYAQVNPQMPRTFGESAMHISHLDAYTEIDMPLFKHGVKNPTEQEEKIGKLIAENLVSDGATLQMGIGSLPDCVLKHLYNHKDLGIHSEMFANGLVALANSGAITNRLKPMHQGRIVGSFIIGDQSLYDYVNDNPFVELLGVDYVNNVKIIKTMPRMTAINSAIEVDLTGQVSADSIGTRFYSGFGGQVDFMRGAAEGTDHMGVPIIALPSTTTKGESKIVPLLKPGAGVVTTRAHVHYVVTEYGIAYLYGKSLRARAWELIKIAHPDHREALDKAAFDRFKSRPC
;
A
#
# COMPACT_ATOMS: atom_id res chain seq x y z
N MET A 1 -22.48 27.85 -12.21
CA MET A 1 -22.74 26.40 -12.18
C MET A 1 -21.37 25.72 -12.09
N ILE A 2 -21.04 25.08 -10.97
CA ILE A 2 -19.73 24.45 -10.76
C ILE A 2 -19.76 23.09 -11.48
N ALA A 3 -18.97 22.90 -12.54
CA ALA A 3 -18.82 21.61 -13.21
C ALA A 3 -17.79 20.74 -12.48
N GLN A 4 -18.19 20.16 -11.36
CA GLN A 4 -17.35 19.26 -10.56
C GLN A 4 -17.41 17.81 -11.07
N LYS A 5 -16.92 17.54 -12.29
CA LYS A 5 -16.82 16.18 -12.89
C LYS A 5 -15.60 16.06 -13.82
N TYR A 6 -14.54 15.40 -13.33
CA TYR A 6 -13.20 15.05 -13.87
C TYR A 6 -12.41 15.99 -14.78
N VAL A 7 -11.10 15.91 -14.57
CA VAL A 7 -10.09 16.49 -15.42
C VAL A 7 -8.95 15.48 -15.63
N CYS A 8 -8.69 15.14 -16.89
CA CYS A 8 -7.38 14.69 -17.33
C CYS A 8 -6.63 15.96 -17.79
N ILE A 9 -5.58 16.38 -17.07
CA ILE A 9 -4.88 17.64 -17.34
C ILE A 9 -3.87 17.40 -18.47
N PHE A 10 -4.25 17.71 -19.71
CA PHE A 10 -3.29 18.06 -20.75
C PHE A 10 -3.25 19.58 -20.88
N ILE A 11 -2.06 20.17 -20.84
CA ILE A 11 -1.81 21.60 -20.53
C ILE A 11 -2.18 22.56 -21.69
N LEU A 12 -2.88 22.10 -22.74
CA LEU A 12 -3.31 22.96 -23.86
C LEU A 12 -4.83 22.96 -24.11
N HIS A 13 -5.51 21.82 -23.96
CA HIS A 13 -6.96 21.71 -24.06
C HIS A 13 -7.50 20.72 -23.02
N ARG A 14 -8.63 21.04 -22.40
CA ARG A 14 -9.29 20.28 -21.34
C ARG A 14 -10.67 19.85 -21.80
N TYR A 15 -10.82 18.54 -22.02
CA TYR A 15 -12.07 17.89 -22.36
C TYR A 15 -12.59 17.10 -21.16
N ALA A 16 -13.90 17.16 -20.89
CA ALA A 16 -14.50 16.43 -19.78
C ALA A 16 -15.65 15.51 -20.22
N GLN A 17 -15.78 14.40 -19.50
CA GLN A 17 -16.94 13.51 -19.56
C GLN A 17 -17.74 13.66 -18.25
N VAL A 18 -18.88 14.34 -18.34
CA VAL A 18 -19.72 14.74 -17.22
C VAL A 18 -20.70 13.61 -16.93
N ASN A 19 -20.42 12.83 -15.87
CA ASN A 19 -21.22 11.67 -15.45
C ASN A 19 -21.93 11.90 -14.09
N PRO A 20 -23.27 11.93 -14.00
CA PRO A 20 -24.00 12.08 -12.73
C PRO A 20 -23.75 10.95 -11.74
N GLN A 21 -23.31 9.77 -12.19
CA GLN A 21 -22.96 8.66 -11.30
C GLN A 21 -21.57 8.81 -10.67
N MET A 22 -20.83 9.87 -11.00
CA MET A 22 -19.57 10.11 -10.34
C MET A 22 -19.73 10.82 -8.99
N PRO A 23 -19.12 10.31 -7.90
CA PRO A 23 -19.05 11.03 -6.65
C PRO A 23 -18.38 12.39 -6.76
N ARG A 24 -18.96 13.36 -6.04
CA ARG A 24 -18.36 14.65 -5.74
C ARG A 24 -17.46 14.51 -4.51
N THR A 25 -16.15 14.45 -4.71
CA THR A 25 -15.18 14.37 -3.60
C THR A 25 -14.69 15.76 -3.17
N PHE A 26 -14.25 15.89 -1.91
CA PHE A 26 -13.53 17.08 -1.45
C PHE A 26 -12.03 16.98 -1.75
N GLY A 27 -11.31 18.10 -1.60
CA GLY A 27 -9.88 18.21 -1.93
C GLY A 27 -9.66 19.00 -3.22
N GLU A 28 -8.69 18.56 -4.03
CA GLU A 28 -8.25 19.24 -5.26
C GLU A 28 -8.93 18.69 -6.52
N SER A 29 -10.09 18.05 -6.38
CA SER A 29 -10.86 17.45 -7.47
C SER A 29 -11.82 18.43 -8.16
N ALA A 30 -11.97 19.64 -7.63
CA ALA A 30 -12.91 20.63 -8.11
C ALA A 30 -12.38 21.43 -9.31
N MET A 31 -13.18 21.53 -10.38
CA MET A 31 -12.91 22.43 -11.50
C MET A 31 -14.15 23.28 -11.82
N HIS A 32 -13.94 24.55 -12.15
CA HIS A 32 -15.02 25.40 -12.68
C HIS A 32 -15.19 25.15 -14.19
N ILE A 33 -16.44 25.18 -14.69
CA ILE A 33 -16.76 24.86 -16.09
C ILE A 33 -16.04 25.76 -17.09
N SER A 34 -15.73 27.00 -16.70
CA SER A 34 -14.98 27.96 -17.54
C SER A 34 -13.54 27.53 -17.83
N HIS A 35 -13.04 26.49 -17.15
CA HIS A 35 -11.73 25.92 -17.42
C HIS A 35 -11.77 24.78 -18.45
N LEU A 36 -12.95 24.40 -18.94
CA LEU A 36 -13.13 23.34 -19.94
C LEU A 36 -13.26 23.95 -21.33
N ASP A 37 -12.56 23.36 -22.31
CA ASP A 37 -12.70 23.73 -23.73
C ASP A 37 -13.98 23.12 -24.32
N ALA A 38 -14.29 21.87 -23.96
CA ALA A 38 -15.56 21.22 -24.28
C ALA A 38 -15.84 20.08 -23.30
N TYR A 39 -17.10 19.65 -23.24
CA TYR A 39 -17.51 18.48 -22.46
C TYR A 39 -18.64 17.72 -23.15
N THR A 40 -18.76 16.44 -22.80
CA THR A 40 -19.94 15.62 -23.15
C THR A 40 -20.59 15.13 -21.87
N GLU A 41 -21.93 15.08 -21.87
CA GLU A 41 -22.69 14.45 -20.80
C GLU A 41 -22.92 12.99 -21.14
N ILE A 42 -22.87 12.16 -20.11
CA ILE A 42 -23.18 10.73 -20.18
C ILE A 42 -23.86 10.32 -18.88
N ASP A 43 -24.52 9.18 -18.89
CA ASP A 43 -25.03 8.54 -17.68
C ASP A 43 -24.66 7.07 -17.74
N MET A 44 -23.58 6.70 -17.04
CA MET A 44 -23.08 5.32 -17.07
C MET A 44 -22.52 4.91 -15.71
N PRO A 45 -22.67 3.63 -15.33
CA PRO A 45 -22.05 3.12 -14.13
C PRO A 45 -20.53 3.23 -14.19
N LEU A 46 -19.95 3.58 -13.05
CA LEU A 46 -18.50 3.56 -12.88
C LEU A 46 -17.99 2.13 -12.94
N PHE A 47 -16.74 1.98 -13.37
CA PHE A 47 -16.05 0.70 -13.25
C PHE A 47 -16.01 0.28 -11.79
N LYS A 48 -16.38 -0.98 -11.52
CA LYS A 48 -16.36 -1.57 -10.19
C LYS A 48 -15.21 -2.56 -10.13
N HIS A 49 -14.27 -2.33 -9.22
CA HIS A 49 -13.26 -3.34 -8.94
C HIS A 49 -13.89 -4.46 -8.13
N GLY A 50 -13.82 -5.70 -8.65
CA GLY A 50 -14.33 -6.86 -7.92
C GLY A 50 -13.55 -7.14 -6.65
N VAL A 51 -14.25 -7.50 -5.58
CA VAL A 51 -13.66 -8.00 -4.33
C VAL A 51 -13.25 -9.46 -4.54
N LYS A 52 -12.03 -9.81 -4.15
CA LYS A 52 -11.59 -11.21 -4.08
C LYS A 52 -11.65 -11.68 -2.64
N ASN A 53 -12.16 -12.89 -2.43
CA ASN A 53 -12.09 -13.52 -1.12
C ASN A 53 -10.62 -13.73 -0.73
N PRO A 54 -10.23 -13.36 0.49
CA PRO A 54 -8.87 -13.56 0.94
C PRO A 54 -8.56 -15.05 1.09
N THR A 55 -7.31 -15.39 0.79
CA THR A 55 -6.74 -16.71 1.08
C THR A 55 -6.41 -16.85 2.56
N GLU A 56 -6.23 -18.10 3.03
CA GLU A 56 -5.80 -18.35 4.42
C GLU A 56 -4.42 -17.73 4.70
N GLN A 57 -3.51 -17.71 3.71
CA GLN A 57 -2.21 -17.04 3.85
C GLN A 57 -2.39 -15.53 4.07
N GLU A 58 -3.22 -14.87 3.25
CA GLU A 58 -3.46 -13.42 3.38
C GLU A 58 -4.15 -13.06 4.69
N GLU A 59 -5.09 -13.89 5.17
CA GLU A 59 -5.72 -13.68 6.47
C GLU A 59 -4.71 -13.76 7.62
N LYS A 60 -3.80 -14.74 7.59
CA LYS A 60 -2.71 -14.86 8.57
C LYS A 60 -1.77 -13.66 8.52
N ILE A 61 -1.40 -13.22 7.31
CA ILE A 61 -0.55 -12.03 7.12
C ILE A 61 -1.24 -10.79 7.68
N GLY A 62 -2.51 -10.57 7.33
CA GLY A 62 -3.29 -9.43 7.79
C GLY A 62 -3.36 -9.35 9.31
N LYS A 63 -3.62 -10.50 9.95
CA LYS A 63 -3.63 -10.62 11.41
C LYS A 63 -2.26 -10.32 12.03
N LEU A 64 -1.18 -10.89 11.49
CA LEU A 64 0.19 -10.64 11.98
C LEU A 64 0.54 -9.15 11.94
N ILE A 65 0.22 -8.47 10.84
CA ILE A 65 0.48 -7.04 10.68
C ILE A 65 -0.34 -6.24 11.71
N ALA A 66 -1.65 -6.48 11.77
CA ALA A 66 -2.54 -5.76 12.67
C ALA A 66 -2.15 -5.91 14.14
N GLU A 67 -1.88 -7.13 14.61
CA GLU A 67 -1.63 -7.40 16.03
C GLU A 67 -0.22 -7.00 16.51
N ASN A 68 0.77 -6.97 15.61
CA ASN A 68 2.17 -6.82 16.01
C ASN A 68 2.85 -5.55 15.50
N LEU A 69 2.34 -4.94 14.44
CA LEU A 69 3.03 -3.85 13.73
C LEU A 69 2.22 -2.56 13.68
N VAL A 70 0.89 -2.64 13.77
CA VAL A 70 0.04 -1.44 13.86
C VAL A 70 -0.12 -1.06 15.33
N SER A 71 0.00 0.24 15.63
CA SER A 71 -0.23 0.80 16.96
C SER A 71 -1.38 1.79 16.93
N ASP A 72 -2.04 1.98 18.08
CA ASP A 72 -2.99 3.07 18.25
C ASP A 72 -2.36 4.41 17.86
N GLY A 73 -3.15 5.24 17.19
CA GLY A 73 -2.74 6.53 16.67
C GLY A 73 -1.84 6.49 15.42
N ALA A 74 -1.61 5.32 14.82
CA ALA A 74 -0.86 5.22 13.58
C ALA A 74 -1.60 5.79 12.37
N THR A 75 -0.85 6.37 11.45
CA THR A 75 -1.34 6.76 10.13
C THR A 75 -1.03 5.66 9.13
N LEU A 76 -2.05 5.18 8.42
CA LEU A 76 -1.94 4.04 7.53
C LEU A 76 -1.85 4.49 6.07
N GLN A 77 -0.96 3.84 5.33
CA GLN A 77 -1.00 3.72 3.88
C GLN A 77 -1.10 2.24 3.51
N MET A 78 -1.96 1.94 2.54
CA MET A 78 -2.03 0.61 1.95
C MET A 78 -2.59 0.67 0.53
N GLY A 79 -2.27 -0.35 -0.26
CA GLY A 79 -2.81 -0.53 -1.60
C GLY A 79 -4.17 -1.22 -1.61
N ILE A 80 -4.47 -1.86 -2.74
CA ILE A 80 -5.71 -2.65 -2.96
C ILE A 80 -5.46 -4.15 -2.92
N GLY A 81 -6.54 -4.87 -2.71
CA GLY A 81 -6.59 -6.33 -2.79
C GLY A 81 -6.95 -6.97 -1.46
N SER A 82 -7.06 -8.29 -1.50
CA SER A 82 -7.41 -9.14 -0.36
C SER A 82 -6.52 -8.95 0.85
N LEU A 83 -5.20 -8.75 0.66
CA LEU A 83 -4.26 -8.62 1.77
C LEU A 83 -4.45 -7.33 2.58
N PRO A 84 -4.48 -6.12 1.98
CA PRO A 84 -4.86 -4.90 2.71
C PRO A 84 -6.21 -5.01 3.42
N ASP A 85 -7.22 -5.60 2.79
CA ASP A 85 -8.54 -5.79 3.38
C ASP A 85 -8.47 -6.71 4.62
N CYS A 86 -7.65 -7.77 4.60
CA CYS A 86 -7.38 -8.60 5.77
C CYS A 86 -6.74 -7.81 6.91
N VAL A 87 -5.79 -6.91 6.62
CA VAL A 87 -5.21 -6.05 7.67
C VAL A 87 -6.31 -5.21 8.31
N LEU A 88 -7.08 -4.47 7.50
CA LEU A 88 -8.13 -3.56 7.97
C LEU A 88 -9.17 -4.27 8.84
N LYS A 89 -9.55 -5.50 8.47
CA LYS A 89 -10.48 -6.33 9.24
C LYS A 89 -10.00 -6.63 10.66
N HIS A 90 -8.69 -6.69 10.90
CA HIS A 90 -8.12 -6.94 12.22
C HIS A 90 -7.80 -5.65 13.00
N LEU A 91 -8.14 -4.47 12.43
CA LEU A 91 -7.89 -3.17 13.06
C LEU A 91 -9.09 -2.58 13.82
N TYR A 92 -10.24 -3.26 13.88
CA TYR A 92 -11.46 -2.70 14.50
C TYR A 92 -11.31 -2.28 15.97
N ASN A 93 -10.40 -2.91 16.73
CA ASN A 93 -10.16 -2.58 18.13
C ASN A 93 -9.07 -1.51 18.33
N HIS A 94 -8.41 -1.09 17.26
CA HIS A 94 -7.42 -0.02 17.32
C HIS A 94 -8.12 1.33 17.44
N LYS A 95 -7.42 2.28 18.03
CA LYS A 95 -7.93 3.61 18.31
C LYS A 95 -7.15 4.65 17.54
N ASP A 96 -7.89 5.65 17.12
CA ASP A 96 -7.35 6.94 16.69
C ASP A 96 -6.50 6.87 15.43
N LEU A 97 -6.75 5.86 14.60
CA LEU A 97 -6.02 5.67 13.36
C LEU A 97 -6.23 6.86 12.42
N GLY A 98 -5.18 7.17 11.67
CA GLY A 98 -5.18 8.12 10.57
C GLY A 98 -5.02 7.41 9.23
N ILE A 99 -5.44 8.05 8.15
CA ILE A 99 -5.23 7.59 6.78
C ILE A 99 -4.56 8.70 5.98
N HIS A 100 -3.41 8.39 5.41
CA HIS A 100 -2.71 9.19 4.41
C HIS A 100 -2.10 8.20 3.43
N SER A 101 -2.81 7.92 2.35
CA SER A 101 -2.50 6.83 1.43
C SER A 101 -2.51 7.33 -0.01
N GLU A 102 -1.69 6.76 -0.90
CA GLU A 102 -1.81 7.04 -2.34
C GLU A 102 -3.26 6.81 -2.80
N MET A 103 -3.84 5.71 -2.33
CA MET A 103 -5.19 5.32 -2.69
C MET A 103 -5.85 4.47 -1.59
N PHE A 104 -7.17 4.30 -1.65
CA PHE A 104 -7.88 3.35 -0.79
C PHE A 104 -9.11 2.73 -1.47
N ALA A 105 -9.60 1.64 -0.88
CA ALA A 105 -10.72 0.85 -1.37
C ALA A 105 -11.76 0.54 -0.27
N ASN A 106 -12.70 -0.34 -0.58
CA ASN A 106 -13.85 -0.69 0.24
C ASN A 106 -13.55 -1.07 1.69
N GLY A 107 -12.48 -1.84 1.95
CA GLY A 107 -12.13 -2.27 3.31
C GLY A 107 -11.98 -1.11 4.30
N LEU A 108 -11.57 0.06 3.81
CA LEU A 108 -11.35 1.25 4.63
C LEU A 108 -12.66 1.85 5.14
N VAL A 109 -13.73 1.78 4.35
CA VAL A 109 -15.07 2.28 4.70
C VAL A 109 -15.60 1.56 5.94
N ALA A 110 -15.46 0.24 5.98
CA ALA A 110 -15.89 -0.57 7.12
C ALA A 110 -15.12 -0.18 8.40
N LEU A 111 -13.80 0.00 8.30
CA LEU A 111 -12.99 0.42 9.44
C LEU A 111 -13.32 1.85 9.88
N ALA A 112 -13.61 2.77 8.95
CA ALA A 112 -14.02 4.12 9.27
C ALA A 112 -15.37 4.14 10.02
N ASN A 113 -16.34 3.36 9.54
CA ASN A 113 -17.66 3.25 10.17
C ASN A 113 -17.61 2.61 11.57
N SER A 114 -16.57 1.83 11.88
CA SER A 114 -16.36 1.28 13.23
C SER A 114 -15.90 2.32 14.26
N GLY A 115 -15.44 3.49 13.80
CA GLY A 115 -14.88 4.55 14.66
C GLY A 115 -13.38 4.40 14.97
N ALA A 116 -12.72 3.34 14.49
CA ALA A 116 -11.28 3.15 14.66
C ALA A 116 -10.44 4.24 13.95
N ILE A 117 -10.92 4.71 12.78
CA ILE A 117 -10.29 5.82 12.04
C ILE A 117 -10.89 7.14 12.49
N THR A 118 -10.05 8.03 13.02
CA THR A 118 -10.48 9.38 13.43
C THR A 118 -9.66 10.49 12.80
N ASN A 119 -8.45 10.20 12.28
CA ASN A 119 -7.54 11.18 11.69
C ASN A 119 -7.16 12.37 12.60
N ARG A 120 -7.49 12.34 13.89
CA ARG A 120 -7.33 13.51 14.77
C ARG A 120 -5.89 13.78 15.19
N LEU A 121 -5.04 12.76 15.14
CA LEU A 121 -3.62 12.88 15.52
C LEU A 121 -2.72 13.34 14.37
N LYS A 122 -3.22 13.35 13.13
CA LYS A 122 -2.46 13.82 11.97
C LYS A 122 -2.10 15.31 12.16
N PRO A 123 -0.91 15.78 11.74
CA PRO A 123 -0.54 17.19 11.85
C PRO A 123 -1.24 18.07 10.80
N MET A 124 -1.64 17.46 9.68
CA MET A 124 -2.32 18.11 8.56
C MET A 124 -3.53 17.28 8.16
N HIS A 125 -4.54 17.92 7.56
CA HIS A 125 -5.81 17.25 7.21
C HIS A 125 -6.42 16.51 8.41
N GLN A 126 -6.41 17.17 9.57
CA GLN A 126 -6.97 16.64 10.81
C GLN A 126 -8.45 16.29 10.63
N GLY A 127 -8.82 15.12 11.11
CA GLY A 127 -10.19 14.63 10.98
C GLY A 127 -10.55 14.19 9.55
N ARG A 128 -9.59 14.06 8.63
CA ARG A 128 -9.86 13.68 7.23
C ARG A 128 -8.99 12.53 6.74
N ILE A 129 -9.61 11.59 6.04
CA ILE A 129 -8.97 10.57 5.23
C ILE A 129 -8.36 11.27 4.01
N VAL A 130 -7.06 11.08 3.77
CA VAL A 130 -6.37 11.65 2.61
C VAL A 130 -5.99 10.53 1.64
N GLY A 131 -6.40 10.72 0.38
CA GLY A 131 -6.08 9.86 -0.77
C GLY A 131 -5.62 10.69 -1.98
N SER A 132 -5.06 10.06 -3.00
CA SER A 132 -4.92 10.68 -4.34
C SER A 132 -5.98 10.16 -5.31
N PHE A 133 -6.30 8.87 -5.24
CA PHE A 133 -7.41 8.29 -5.98
C PHE A 133 -8.09 7.16 -5.19
N ILE A 134 -9.22 6.68 -5.69
CA ILE A 134 -9.99 5.59 -5.09
C ILE A 134 -10.35 4.56 -6.16
N ILE A 135 -10.48 3.31 -5.75
CA ILE A 135 -11.02 2.26 -6.61
C ILE A 135 -11.81 1.28 -5.75
N GLY A 136 -12.99 0.89 -6.22
CA GLY A 136 -13.86 0.02 -5.44
C GLY A 136 -15.17 -0.25 -6.15
N ASP A 137 -16.21 -0.51 -5.36
CA ASP A 137 -17.58 -0.65 -5.83
C ASP A 137 -18.46 0.57 -5.49
N GLN A 138 -19.76 0.43 -5.74
CA GLN A 138 -20.73 1.50 -5.50
C GLN A 138 -20.75 2.00 -4.06
N SER A 139 -20.55 1.11 -3.07
CA SER A 139 -20.60 1.51 -1.66
C SER A 139 -19.46 2.47 -1.28
N LEU A 140 -18.28 2.30 -1.89
CA LEU A 140 -17.18 3.24 -1.73
C LEU A 140 -17.50 4.58 -2.41
N TYR A 141 -18.04 4.54 -3.63
CA TYR A 141 -18.40 5.74 -4.36
C TYR A 141 -19.49 6.54 -3.64
N ASP A 142 -20.51 5.88 -3.11
CA ASP A 142 -21.55 6.52 -2.30
C ASP A 142 -20.98 7.10 -1.01
N TYR A 143 -20.04 6.39 -0.35
CA TYR A 143 -19.40 6.85 0.88
C TYR A 143 -18.58 8.13 0.71
N VAL A 144 -17.86 8.28 -0.42
CA VAL A 144 -17.04 9.47 -0.67
C VAL A 144 -17.84 10.63 -1.26
N ASN A 145 -19.04 10.36 -1.77
CA ASN A 145 -19.87 11.38 -2.40
C ASN A 145 -20.35 12.41 -1.37
N ASP A 146 -19.92 13.64 -1.55
CA ASP A 146 -20.25 14.78 -0.69
C ASP A 146 -19.91 14.56 0.80
N ASN A 147 -18.87 13.76 1.06
CA ASN A 147 -18.42 13.45 2.42
C ASN A 147 -17.15 14.25 2.79
N PRO A 148 -17.23 15.26 3.68
CA PRO A 148 -16.08 16.09 4.05
C PRO A 148 -15.01 15.35 4.87
N PHE A 149 -15.31 14.12 5.33
CA PHE A 149 -14.35 13.23 6.00
C PHE A 149 -13.29 12.69 5.05
N VAL A 150 -13.46 12.84 3.73
CA VAL A 150 -12.54 12.35 2.71
C VAL A 150 -12.04 13.50 1.84
N GLU A 151 -10.71 13.59 1.65
CA GLU A 151 -10.08 14.52 0.72
C GLU A 151 -9.20 13.77 -0.28
N LEU A 152 -9.40 14.06 -1.57
CA LEU A 152 -8.54 13.61 -2.65
C LEU A 152 -7.64 14.74 -3.14
N LEU A 153 -6.34 14.55 -3.09
CA LEU A 153 -5.31 15.55 -3.38
C LEU A 153 -4.34 15.08 -4.47
N GLY A 154 -3.57 16.00 -5.04
CA GLY A 154 -2.51 15.68 -6.01
C GLY A 154 -1.52 14.64 -5.49
N VAL A 155 -1.11 13.71 -6.36
CA VAL A 155 -0.15 12.65 -6.01
C VAL A 155 1.21 13.25 -5.60
N ASP A 156 1.59 14.40 -6.16
CA ASP A 156 2.79 15.16 -5.82
C ASP A 156 2.77 15.71 -4.38
N TYR A 157 1.60 15.82 -3.76
CA TYR A 157 1.43 16.10 -2.34
C TYR A 157 1.32 14.81 -1.52
N VAL A 158 0.42 13.91 -1.90
CA VAL A 158 0.10 12.68 -1.13
C VAL A 158 1.33 11.77 -1.02
N ASN A 159 2.06 11.59 -2.11
CA ASN A 159 3.25 10.74 -2.16
C ASN A 159 4.53 11.49 -1.80
N ASN A 160 4.44 12.76 -1.38
CA ASN A 160 5.63 13.52 -1.03
C ASN A 160 6.24 12.99 0.25
N VAL A 161 7.45 12.42 0.18
CA VAL A 161 8.19 11.91 1.36
C VAL A 161 8.28 12.94 2.48
N LYS A 162 8.39 14.25 2.16
CA LYS A 162 8.44 15.32 3.16
C LYS A 162 7.13 15.47 3.94
N ILE A 163 6.01 15.12 3.33
CA ILE A 163 4.68 15.11 3.95
C ILE A 163 4.49 13.79 4.71
N ILE A 164 4.73 12.66 4.04
CA ILE A 164 4.56 11.31 4.60
C ILE A 164 5.32 11.16 5.93
N LYS A 165 6.58 11.62 5.99
CA LYS A 165 7.40 11.48 7.20
C LYS A 165 6.88 12.26 8.41
N THR A 166 5.97 13.21 8.22
CA THR A 166 5.35 13.95 9.33
C THR A 166 4.15 13.22 9.92
N MET A 167 3.66 12.18 9.25
CA MET A 167 2.51 11.42 9.71
C MET A 167 2.87 10.58 10.94
N PRO A 168 2.08 10.63 12.03
CA PRO A 168 2.37 9.88 13.25
C PRO A 168 2.39 8.38 12.98
N ARG A 169 3.46 7.72 13.43
CA ARG A 169 3.69 6.27 13.33
C ARG A 169 3.31 5.74 11.95
N MET A 170 3.80 6.41 10.91
CA MET A 170 3.41 6.14 9.54
C MET A 170 3.64 4.66 9.21
N THR A 171 2.56 3.90 9.06
CA THR A 171 2.58 2.47 8.76
C THR A 171 2.26 2.30 7.28
N ALA A 172 3.27 1.99 6.48
CA ALA A 172 3.15 1.82 5.04
C ALA A 172 3.14 0.33 4.69
N ILE A 173 2.01 -0.19 4.22
CA ILE A 173 1.82 -1.62 3.94
C ILE A 173 1.73 -1.83 2.43
N ASN A 174 2.73 -2.49 1.87
CA ASN A 174 2.87 -2.70 0.43
C ASN A 174 3.12 -4.18 0.09
N SER A 175 2.72 -4.58 -1.11
CA SER A 175 2.90 -5.96 -1.57
C SER A 175 4.12 -6.12 -2.47
N ALA A 176 4.60 -7.35 -2.60
CA ALA A 176 5.70 -7.71 -3.49
C ALA A 176 5.45 -9.00 -4.30
N ILE A 177 6.15 -9.11 -5.42
CA ILE A 177 6.22 -10.31 -6.26
C ILE A 177 7.26 -11.27 -5.69
N GLU A 178 8.44 -10.79 -5.33
CA GLU A 178 9.49 -11.61 -4.73
C GLU A 178 10.46 -10.75 -3.91
N VAL A 179 11.07 -11.37 -2.91
CA VAL A 179 12.10 -10.77 -2.04
C VAL A 179 13.31 -11.67 -2.03
N ASP A 180 14.50 -11.12 -2.32
CA ASP A 180 15.74 -11.90 -2.27
C ASP A 180 16.34 -11.98 -0.86
N LEU A 181 17.29 -12.90 -0.64
CA LEU A 181 17.96 -13.10 0.65
C LEU A 181 18.77 -11.89 1.16
N THR A 182 18.97 -10.85 0.33
CA THR A 182 19.58 -9.58 0.76
C THR A 182 18.56 -8.53 1.18
N GLY A 183 17.27 -8.80 0.94
CA GLY A 183 16.16 -7.89 1.16
C GLY A 183 15.86 -6.97 -0.03
N GLN A 184 16.33 -7.28 -1.24
CA GLN A 184 15.83 -6.56 -2.42
C GLN A 184 14.43 -7.05 -2.75
N VAL A 185 13.56 -6.12 -3.15
CA VAL A 185 12.14 -6.38 -3.39
C VAL A 185 11.81 -6.05 -4.83
N SER A 186 11.30 -7.04 -5.56
CA SER A 186 10.61 -6.82 -6.83
C SER A 186 9.10 -6.79 -6.60
N ALA A 187 8.45 -5.77 -7.13
CA ALA A 187 7.00 -5.57 -6.98
C ALA A 187 6.27 -5.25 -8.30
N ASP A 188 7.00 -4.90 -9.36
CA ASP A 188 6.42 -4.45 -10.63
C ASP A 188 6.60 -5.44 -11.80
N SER A 189 7.45 -6.44 -11.64
CA SER A 189 7.90 -7.30 -12.73
C SER A 189 8.23 -8.73 -12.28
N ILE A 190 8.07 -9.67 -13.23
CA ILE A 190 8.44 -11.08 -13.08
C ILE A 190 9.57 -11.36 -14.07
N GLY A 191 10.82 -11.31 -13.61
CA GLY A 191 11.97 -11.24 -14.52
C GLY A 191 11.82 -10.03 -15.45
N THR A 192 12.01 -10.20 -16.75
CA THR A 192 11.89 -9.11 -17.74
C THR A 192 10.46 -8.71 -18.09
N ARG A 193 9.44 -9.41 -17.57
CA ARG A 193 8.03 -9.12 -17.88
C ARG A 193 7.45 -8.13 -16.88
N PHE A 194 7.07 -6.94 -17.35
CA PHE A 194 6.28 -6.01 -16.55
C PHE A 194 4.91 -6.60 -16.21
N TYR A 195 4.55 -6.51 -14.94
CA TYR A 195 3.28 -6.92 -14.37
C TYR A 195 2.45 -5.69 -13.95
N SER A 196 3.11 -4.69 -13.39
CA SER A 196 2.54 -3.40 -12.98
C SER A 196 3.59 -2.29 -13.13
N GLY A 197 3.63 -1.35 -12.19
CA GLY A 197 4.67 -0.31 -12.09
C GLY A 197 5.05 -0.09 -10.63
N PHE A 198 6.08 0.74 -10.40
CA PHE A 198 6.59 1.03 -9.06
C PHE A 198 5.58 1.77 -8.17
N GLY A 199 4.74 2.64 -8.75
CA GLY A 199 3.74 3.44 -8.04
C GLY A 199 4.35 4.27 -6.89
N GLY A 200 3.58 4.51 -5.84
CA GLY A 200 4.06 5.19 -4.63
C GLY A 200 4.78 4.32 -3.62
N GLN A 201 5.03 3.03 -3.92
CA GLN A 201 5.58 2.09 -2.94
C GLN A 201 6.87 2.64 -2.31
N VAL A 202 7.80 3.11 -3.15
CA VAL A 202 9.11 3.60 -2.66
C VAL A 202 8.95 4.87 -1.82
N ASP A 203 8.02 5.75 -2.19
CA ASP A 203 7.76 6.99 -1.47
C ASP A 203 7.26 6.73 -0.06
N PHE A 204 6.27 5.84 0.08
CA PHE A 204 5.71 5.47 1.38
C PHE A 204 6.66 4.63 2.22
N MET A 205 7.42 3.71 1.61
CA MET A 205 8.48 2.96 2.30
C MET A 205 9.55 3.92 2.85
N ARG A 206 9.96 4.92 2.07
CA ARG A 206 10.94 5.92 2.51
C ARG A 206 10.38 6.86 3.56
N GLY A 207 9.18 7.40 3.34
CA GLY A 207 8.54 8.34 4.26
C GLY A 207 8.26 7.74 5.62
N ALA A 208 7.80 6.48 5.67
CA ALA A 208 7.65 5.75 6.93
C ALA A 208 9.02 5.50 7.61
N ALA A 209 10.04 5.08 6.86
CA ALA A 209 11.38 4.86 7.42
C ALA A 209 12.01 6.15 7.99
N GLU A 210 11.73 7.31 7.38
CA GLU A 210 12.24 8.62 7.79
C GLU A 210 11.29 9.39 8.73
N GLY A 211 10.26 8.72 9.28
CA GLY A 211 9.26 9.33 10.15
C GLY A 211 9.90 10.23 11.21
N THR A 212 9.42 11.47 11.35
CA THR A 212 9.99 12.47 12.26
C THR A 212 9.83 12.10 13.73
N ASP A 213 8.90 11.19 14.03
CA ASP A 213 8.69 10.63 15.35
C ASP A 213 9.52 9.35 15.61
N HIS A 214 10.27 8.87 14.61
CA HIS A 214 11.06 7.64 14.64
C HIS A 214 10.26 6.37 14.93
N MET A 215 8.94 6.40 14.71
CA MET A 215 8.04 5.28 14.98
C MET A 215 7.35 4.74 13.72
N GLY A 216 7.79 5.14 12.52
CA GLY A 216 7.22 4.64 11.26
C GLY A 216 7.54 3.16 10.99
N VAL A 217 6.63 2.49 10.31
CA VAL A 217 6.63 1.04 10.10
C VAL A 217 6.43 0.72 8.60
N PRO A 218 7.51 0.69 7.79
CA PRO A 218 7.43 0.31 6.38
C PRO A 218 7.47 -1.21 6.20
N ILE A 219 6.41 -1.76 5.63
CA ILE A 219 6.10 -3.19 5.56
C ILE A 219 5.97 -3.64 4.11
N ILE A 220 6.68 -4.71 3.78
CA ILE A 220 6.47 -5.52 2.58
C ILE A 220 5.77 -6.81 2.97
N ALA A 221 4.57 -7.04 2.45
CA ALA A 221 3.74 -8.19 2.76
C ALA A 221 3.54 -9.07 1.53
N LEU A 222 3.71 -10.38 1.67
CA LEU A 222 3.49 -11.32 0.58
C LEU A 222 3.24 -12.74 1.13
N PRO A 223 2.38 -13.53 0.48
CA PRO A 223 2.40 -14.98 0.67
C PRO A 223 3.81 -15.52 0.43
N SER A 224 4.23 -16.53 1.18
CA SER A 224 5.56 -17.12 1.05
C SER A 224 5.73 -17.90 -0.26
N THR A 225 4.63 -18.34 -0.88
CA THR A 225 4.58 -19.07 -2.15
C THR A 225 3.55 -18.50 -3.13
N THR A 226 3.71 -18.83 -4.41
CA THR A 226 2.67 -18.65 -5.43
C THR A 226 1.61 -19.75 -5.32
N THR A 227 0.51 -19.62 -6.05
CA THR A 227 -0.52 -20.66 -6.15
C THR A 227 -0.01 -21.98 -6.75
N LYS A 228 1.17 -21.97 -7.39
CA LYS A 228 1.85 -23.17 -7.91
C LYS A 228 2.87 -23.76 -6.94
N GLY A 229 2.99 -23.20 -5.73
CA GLY A 229 3.96 -23.65 -4.72
C GLY A 229 5.37 -23.09 -4.92
N GLU A 230 5.63 -22.24 -5.93
CA GLU A 230 6.95 -21.59 -6.10
C GLU A 230 7.22 -20.59 -4.98
N SER A 231 8.43 -20.60 -4.40
CA SER A 231 8.83 -19.65 -3.35
C SER A 231 8.84 -18.21 -3.85
N LYS A 232 8.31 -17.29 -3.04
CA LYS A 232 8.43 -15.83 -3.24
C LYS A 232 9.54 -15.20 -2.42
N ILE A 233 10.13 -15.95 -1.47
CA ILE A 233 11.44 -15.63 -0.88
C ILE A 233 12.49 -16.40 -1.67
N VAL A 234 13.40 -15.70 -2.33
CA VAL A 234 14.28 -16.28 -3.35
C VAL A 234 15.76 -16.05 -3.03
N PRO A 235 16.69 -16.91 -3.47
CA PRO A 235 18.12 -16.65 -3.29
C PRO A 235 18.59 -15.36 -3.97
N LEU A 236 18.08 -15.14 -5.17
CA LEU A 236 18.32 -14.02 -6.06
C LEU A 236 17.02 -13.71 -6.78
N LEU A 237 16.74 -12.43 -7.04
CA LEU A 237 15.63 -12.05 -7.90
C LEU A 237 15.79 -12.67 -9.30
N LYS A 238 14.68 -12.91 -9.97
CA LYS A 238 14.67 -13.43 -11.35
C LYS A 238 15.51 -12.51 -12.25
N PRO A 239 16.30 -13.06 -13.19
CA PRO A 239 17.08 -12.24 -14.11
C PRO A 239 16.23 -11.18 -14.80
N GLY A 240 16.63 -9.91 -14.67
CA GLY A 240 15.94 -8.76 -15.22
C GLY A 240 14.73 -8.25 -14.43
N ALA A 241 14.43 -8.82 -13.26
CA ALA A 241 13.42 -8.28 -12.35
C ALA A 241 13.80 -6.87 -11.87
N GLY A 242 12.83 -5.95 -11.90
CA GLY A 242 12.95 -4.58 -11.42
C GLY A 242 13.00 -4.54 -9.89
N VAL A 243 14.05 -3.95 -9.34
CA VAL A 243 14.13 -3.66 -7.90
C VAL A 243 13.36 -2.38 -7.63
N VAL A 244 12.16 -2.50 -7.07
CA VAL A 244 11.33 -1.36 -6.66
C VAL A 244 11.80 -0.85 -5.30
N THR A 245 11.76 -1.72 -4.29
CA THR A 245 12.27 -1.38 -2.95
C THR A 245 13.67 -1.98 -2.78
N THR A 246 14.67 -1.10 -2.67
CA THR A 246 16.06 -1.53 -2.50
C THR A 246 16.29 -2.15 -1.12
N ARG A 247 17.38 -2.91 -1.00
CA ARG A 247 17.83 -3.48 0.28
C ARG A 247 18.03 -2.41 1.38
N ALA A 248 18.30 -1.15 1.03
CA ALA A 248 18.46 -0.08 2.02
C ALA A 248 17.12 0.45 2.56
N HIS A 249 16.03 0.26 1.81
CA HIS A 249 14.71 0.77 2.16
C HIS A 249 13.85 -0.25 2.92
N VAL A 250 14.10 -1.56 2.75
CA VAL A 250 13.27 -2.58 3.41
C VAL A 250 13.51 -2.62 4.92
N HIS A 251 12.44 -2.54 5.71
CA HIS A 251 12.49 -2.73 7.16
C HIS A 251 11.81 -4.04 7.55
N TYR A 252 10.51 -4.16 7.31
CA TYR A 252 9.73 -5.35 7.65
C TYR A 252 9.34 -6.13 6.40
N VAL A 253 9.49 -7.44 6.44
CA VAL A 253 8.91 -8.38 5.47
C VAL A 253 8.00 -9.34 6.22
N VAL A 254 6.76 -9.54 5.75
CA VAL A 254 5.75 -10.36 6.43
C VAL A 254 5.20 -11.40 5.47
N THR A 255 5.19 -12.65 5.93
CA THR A 255 4.49 -13.76 5.30
C THR A 255 3.55 -14.40 6.30
N GLU A 256 2.79 -15.40 5.88
CA GLU A 256 1.94 -16.22 6.75
C GLU A 256 2.70 -16.99 7.84
N TYR A 257 4.05 -17.04 7.76
CA TYR A 257 4.92 -17.70 8.73
C TYR A 257 5.55 -16.76 9.76
N GLY A 258 5.39 -15.45 9.62
CA GLY A 258 5.88 -14.48 10.60
C GLY A 258 6.42 -13.19 9.99
N ILE A 259 7.17 -12.46 10.83
CA ILE A 259 7.69 -11.13 10.54
C ILE A 259 9.22 -11.15 10.58
N ALA A 260 9.85 -10.72 9.49
CA ALA A 260 11.29 -10.52 9.40
C ALA A 260 11.62 -9.02 9.44
N TYR A 261 12.39 -8.59 10.44
CA TYR A 261 12.95 -7.24 10.50
C TYR A 261 14.38 -7.22 9.95
N LEU A 262 14.67 -6.35 8.99
CA LEU A 262 15.90 -6.35 8.17
C LEU A 262 16.75 -5.08 8.30
N TYR A 263 16.19 -3.98 8.81
CA TYR A 263 16.91 -2.72 8.91
C TYR A 263 18.07 -2.84 9.90
N GLY A 264 19.23 -2.26 9.55
CA GLY A 264 20.47 -2.37 10.34
C GLY A 264 21.13 -3.77 10.35
N LYS A 265 20.51 -4.81 9.78
CA LYS A 265 21.06 -6.17 9.78
C LYS A 265 22.09 -6.39 8.67
N SER A 266 23.09 -7.22 8.95
CA SER A 266 24.04 -7.73 7.95
C SER A 266 23.34 -8.63 6.93
N LEU A 267 23.95 -8.86 5.76
CA LEU A 267 23.37 -9.73 4.73
C LEU A 267 23.07 -11.15 5.25
N ARG A 268 23.93 -11.68 6.12
CA ARG A 268 23.74 -12.99 6.76
C ARG A 268 22.52 -12.98 7.68
N ALA A 269 22.42 -11.98 8.55
CA ALA A 269 21.30 -11.86 9.47
C ALA A 269 19.98 -11.62 8.71
N ARG A 270 20.00 -10.87 7.60
CA ARG A 270 18.81 -10.72 6.73
C ARG A 270 18.36 -12.04 6.12
N ALA A 271 19.30 -12.80 5.56
CA ALA A 271 19.00 -14.11 5.00
C ALA A 271 18.37 -15.03 6.06
N TRP A 272 18.92 -15.06 7.28
CA TRP A 272 18.36 -15.81 8.40
C TRP A 272 16.89 -15.46 8.69
N GLU A 273 16.57 -14.17 8.83
CA GLU A 273 15.20 -13.74 9.13
C GLU A 273 14.24 -14.05 7.99
N LEU A 274 14.66 -13.86 6.74
CA LEU A 274 13.84 -14.16 5.57
C LEU A 274 13.56 -15.66 5.45
N ILE A 275 14.55 -16.52 5.71
CA ILE A 275 14.38 -17.98 5.68
C ILE A 275 13.39 -18.45 6.75
N LYS A 276 13.41 -17.86 7.95
CA LYS A 276 12.45 -18.18 9.03
C LYS A 276 11.00 -17.97 8.62
N ILE A 277 10.74 -16.97 7.77
CA ILE A 277 9.39 -16.64 7.29
C ILE A 277 9.12 -17.20 5.88
N ALA A 278 10.03 -17.98 5.31
CA ALA A 278 9.75 -18.72 4.08
C ALA A 278 8.89 -19.95 4.36
N HIS A 279 8.23 -20.47 3.32
CA HIS A 279 7.52 -21.74 3.38
C HIS A 279 8.48 -22.86 3.82
N PRO A 280 8.09 -23.76 4.75
CA PRO A 280 8.94 -24.83 5.25
C PRO A 280 9.65 -25.62 4.14
N ASP A 281 8.94 -25.98 3.07
CA ASP A 281 9.47 -26.75 1.93
C ASP A 281 10.64 -26.08 1.21
N HIS A 282 10.77 -24.75 1.30
CA HIS A 282 11.82 -23.99 0.60
C HIS A 282 13.00 -23.60 1.51
N ARG A 283 12.90 -23.80 2.83
CA ARG A 283 13.91 -23.29 3.79
C ARG A 283 15.28 -23.93 3.62
N GLU A 284 15.34 -25.23 3.40
CA GLU A 284 16.61 -25.95 3.20
C GLU A 284 17.34 -25.46 1.93
N ALA A 285 16.62 -25.31 0.83
CA ALA A 285 17.19 -24.82 -0.42
C ALA A 285 17.68 -23.37 -0.29
N LEU A 286 16.94 -22.53 0.42
CA LEU A 286 17.34 -21.15 0.71
C LEU A 286 18.56 -21.08 1.64
N ASP A 287 18.64 -21.93 2.67
CA ASP A 287 19.79 -22.01 3.58
C ASP A 287 21.07 -22.41 2.83
N LYS A 288 20.98 -23.44 1.98
CA LYS A 288 22.08 -23.85 1.10
C LYS A 288 22.52 -22.71 0.19
N ALA A 289 21.58 -22.03 -0.48
CA ALA A 289 21.90 -20.94 -1.36
C ALA A 289 22.50 -19.73 -0.61
N ALA A 290 22.04 -19.46 0.62
CA ALA A 290 22.63 -18.45 1.50
C ALA A 290 24.08 -18.80 1.84
N PHE A 291 24.35 -20.05 2.20
CA PHE A 291 25.71 -20.53 2.48
C PHE A 291 26.60 -20.43 1.23
N ASP A 292 26.13 -20.86 0.08
CA ASP A 292 26.88 -20.82 -1.18
C ASP A 292 27.24 -19.38 -1.56
N ARG A 293 26.34 -18.43 -1.30
CA ARG A 293 26.52 -17.00 -1.59
C ARG A 293 27.40 -16.27 -0.57
N PHE A 294 27.21 -16.52 0.72
CA PHE A 294 27.85 -15.75 1.81
C PHE A 294 29.00 -16.49 2.50
N LYS A 295 29.25 -17.74 2.13
CA LYS A 295 30.29 -18.64 2.67
C LYS A 295 30.21 -18.81 4.20
N SER A 296 28.99 -18.80 4.71
CA SER A 296 28.70 -18.87 6.14
C SER A 296 27.25 -19.20 6.41
N ARG A 297 26.97 -19.97 7.46
CA ARG A 297 25.58 -20.25 7.87
C ARG A 297 24.90 -18.97 8.36
N PRO A 298 23.61 -18.77 8.05
CA PRO A 298 22.82 -17.76 8.71
C PRO A 298 22.66 -18.17 10.19
N CYS A 299 22.95 -17.24 11.09
CA CYS A 299 23.02 -17.45 12.54
C CYS A 299 21.86 -16.73 13.24
#